data_AF-A0ABD1V524-F1
#
_entry.id   AF-A0ABD1V524-F1
#
_cell.length_a   1.000
_cell.length_b   1.000
_cell.length_c   1.000
_cell.angle_alpha   90.00
_cell.angle_beta   90.00
_cell.angle_gamma   90.00
#
_symmetry.space_group_name_H-M   'P 1'
#
loop_
_entity.id
_entity.type
_entity.pdbx_description
1 polymer ?
#
loop_
_entity_poly.entity_id
_entity_poly.type
_entity_poly.pdbx_seq_one_letter_code
_entity_poly.pdbx_strand_id
1 'polypeptide(L)'
;MVLTRRQPVGEKNVLIFDLGGGTFDVSLLTIDEGIFEVKATADTHLGGEDFDNRMVNHFVQKFKRKNKKDISGNPKVLMRLRTACERANMTLSSTAQTTIEIDSL
;
A
#
# COMPACT_ATOMS: atom_id res chain seq x y z
N MET A 1 -35.85 37.04 3.71
CA MET A 1 -34.42 37.21 3.34
C MET A 1 -33.60 36.33 4.28
N VAL A 2 -33.36 35.07 3.92
CA VAL A 2 -32.53 34.16 4.73
C VAL A 2 -31.07 34.44 4.35
N LEU A 3 -30.37 35.17 5.21
CA LEU A 3 -28.92 35.32 5.12
C LEU A 3 -28.30 34.01 5.61
N THR A 4 -28.01 33.08 4.70
CA THR A 4 -27.07 31.98 4.99
C THR A 4 -25.71 32.61 5.26
N ARG A 5 -25.33 32.72 6.54
CA ARG A 5 -23.95 32.98 6.97
C ARG A 5 -23.07 31.88 6.38
N ARG A 6 -22.38 32.15 5.27
CA ARG A 6 -21.12 31.45 4.99
C ARG A 6 -20.16 31.90 6.09
N GLN A 7 -19.74 30.99 6.96
CA GLN A 7 -18.55 31.26 7.79
C GLN A 7 -17.41 31.59 6.81
N PRO A 8 -16.62 32.65 7.04
CA PRO A 8 -15.38 32.81 6.30
C PRO A 8 -14.59 31.54 6.52
N VAL A 9 -14.26 30.85 5.41
CA VAL A 9 -13.41 29.67 5.46
C VAL A 9 -12.03 30.21 5.78
N GLY A 10 -11.72 30.34 7.07
CA GLY A 10 -10.38 30.72 7.50
C GLY A 10 -9.36 29.69 7.03
N GLU A 11 -8.08 30.08 7.13
CA GLU A 11 -6.93 29.24 6.78
C GLU A 11 -7.10 27.78 7.26
N LYS A 12 -6.93 26.83 6.34
CA LYS A 12 -7.00 25.39 6.62
C LYS A 12 -5.69 24.73 6.31
N ASN A 13 -5.18 23.95 7.26
CA ASN A 13 -4.06 23.04 7.01
C ASN A 13 -4.59 21.65 6.66
N VAL A 14 -4.08 21.08 5.56
CA VAL A 14 -4.46 19.76 5.02
C VAL A 14 -3.21 18.89 4.92
N LEU A 15 -3.25 17.72 5.53
CA LEU A 15 -2.23 16.70 5.35
C LEU A 15 -2.72 15.72 4.28
N ILE A 16 -1.95 15.57 3.21
CA ILE A 16 -2.13 14.53 2.20
C ILE A 16 -1.17 13.40 2.55
N PHE A 17 -1.72 12.19 2.64
CA PHE A 17 -1.00 10.95 2.86
C PHE A 17 -1.32 10.05 1.66
N ASP A 18 -0.30 9.68 0.90
CA ASP A 18 -0.41 8.74 -0.22
C ASP A 18 0.56 7.58 -0.01
N LEU A 19 0.02 6.38 0.18
CA LEU A 19 0.79 5.15 0.29
C LEU A 19 0.44 4.26 -0.92
N GLY A 20 1.25 4.41 -1.97
CA GLY A 20 1.07 3.70 -3.23
C GLY A 20 1.75 2.33 -3.27
N GLY A 21 1.93 1.82 -4.48
CA GLY A 21 2.57 0.52 -4.71
C GLY A 21 4.08 0.51 -4.44
N GLY A 22 4.78 1.63 -4.64
CA GLY A 22 6.23 1.71 -4.47
C GLY A 22 6.73 3.01 -3.83
N THR A 23 5.84 3.97 -3.58
CA THR A 23 6.17 5.24 -2.92
C THR A 23 5.23 5.51 -1.77
N PHE A 24 5.77 6.19 -0.77
CA PHE A 24 5.02 6.73 0.34
C PHE A 24 5.32 8.23 0.42
N ASP A 25 4.30 9.02 0.11
CA ASP A 25 4.37 10.46 -0.06
C ASP A 25 3.47 11.16 0.97
N VAL A 26 4.02 12.17 1.63
CA VAL A 26 3.28 13.01 2.60
C VAL A 26 3.48 14.46 2.25
N SER A 27 2.39 15.22 2.12
CA SER A 27 2.42 16.65 1.86
C SER A 27 1.55 17.43 2.84
N LEU A 28 2.07 18.53 3.37
CA LEU A 28 1.31 19.48 4.18
C LEU A 28 0.97 20.70 3.33
N LEU A 29 -0.32 20.99 3.18
CA LEU A 29 -0.82 22.12 2.42
C LEU A 29 -1.57 23.08 3.33
N THR A 30 -1.50 24.36 3.01
CA THR A 30 -2.35 25.41 3.56
C THR A 30 -3.30 25.88 2.47
N ILE A 31 -4.58 26.01 2.80
CA ILE A 31 -5.63 26.50 1.91
C ILE A 31 -6.21 27.76 2.52
N ASP A 32 -6.06 28.88 1.83
CA ASP A 32 -6.61 30.17 2.23
C ASP A 32 -7.20 30.89 1.02
N GLU A 33 -8.45 31.33 1.12
CA GLU A 33 -9.19 32.01 0.04
C GLU A 33 -9.12 31.35 -1.36
N GLY A 34 -8.94 30.02 -1.41
CA GLY A 34 -8.82 29.26 -2.67
C GLY A 34 -7.38 29.16 -3.22
N ILE A 35 -6.41 29.73 -2.54
CA ILE A 35 -4.98 29.54 -2.79
C ILE A 35 -4.53 28.27 -2.06
N PHE A 36 -3.80 27.40 -2.76
CA PHE A 36 -3.21 26.18 -2.22
C PHE A 36 -1.70 26.36 -2.12
N GLU A 37 -1.15 26.38 -0.91
CA GLU A 37 0.28 26.51 -0.66
C GLU A 37 0.85 25.21 -0.07
N VAL A 38 1.87 24.63 -0.70
CA VAL A 38 2.57 23.46 -0.17
C VAL A 38 3.61 23.94 0.84
N LYS A 39 3.47 23.51 2.10
CA LYS A 39 4.38 23.87 3.20
C LYS A 39 5.55 22.89 3.33
N ALA A 40 5.30 21.60 3.11
CA ALA A 40 6.30 20.55 3.18
C ALA A 40 5.88 19.35 2.35
N THR A 41 6.85 18.60 1.84
CA THR A 41 6.66 17.31 1.19
C THR A 41 7.79 16.35 1.60
N ALA A 42 7.48 15.06 1.68
CA ALA A 42 8.46 13.99 1.88
C ALA A 42 8.05 12.77 1.06
N ASP A 43 9.02 12.17 0.37
CA ASP A 43 8.87 10.96 -0.45
C ASP A 43 9.82 9.86 0.05
N THR A 44 9.37 8.61 0.00
CA THR A 44 10.19 7.45 0.35
C THR A 44 9.91 6.27 -0.58
N HIS A 45 10.91 5.42 -0.79
CA HIS A 45 10.81 4.18 -1.55
C HIS A 45 10.20 3.08 -0.66
N LEU A 46 8.91 3.20 -0.37
CA LEU A 46 8.14 2.30 0.48
C LEU A 46 6.71 2.21 -0.06
N GLY A 47 6.19 1.01 -0.31
CA GLY A 47 4.81 0.86 -0.77
C GLY A 47 4.25 -0.55 -0.66
N GLY A 48 3.11 -0.78 -1.31
CA GLY A 48 2.43 -2.07 -1.40
C GLY A 48 3.35 -3.24 -1.77
N GLU A 49 4.29 -3.02 -2.69
CA GLU A 49 5.23 -4.03 -3.14
C GLU A 49 6.11 -4.56 -2.01
N ASP A 50 6.48 -3.74 -1.03
CA ASP A 50 7.28 -4.18 0.12
C ASP A 50 6.51 -5.18 0.99
N PHE A 51 5.20 -4.97 1.17
CA PHE A 51 4.33 -5.89 1.90
C PHE A 51 4.21 -7.21 1.14
N ASP A 52 3.98 -7.15 -0.17
CA ASP A 52 3.87 -8.32 -1.02
C ASP A 52 5.20 -9.11 -1.04
N ASN A 53 6.34 -8.42 -1.12
CA ASN A 53 7.67 -9.02 -1.05
C ASN A 53 7.92 -9.74 0.27
N ARG A 54 7.50 -9.15 1.40
CA ARG A 54 7.57 -9.82 2.71
C ARG A 54 6.71 -11.07 2.76
N MET A 55 5.51 -11.04 2.20
CA MET A 55 4.64 -12.22 2.11
C MET A 55 5.25 -13.32 1.23
N VAL A 56 5.75 -12.96 0.04
CA VAL A 56 6.43 -13.90 -0.86
C VAL A 56 7.59 -14.59 -0.14
N ASN A 57 8.47 -13.82 0.52
CA ASN A 57 9.59 -14.36 1.27
C ASN A 57 9.14 -15.31 2.38
N HIS A 58 8.08 -14.96 3.12
CA HIS A 58 7.49 -15.84 4.14
C HIS A 58 7.07 -17.19 3.54
N PHE A 59 6.36 -17.18 2.41
CA PHE A 59 5.87 -18.40 1.77
C PHE A 59 6.97 -19.22 1.10
N VAL A 60 7.99 -18.59 0.50
CA VAL A 60 9.18 -19.29 -0.02
C VAL A 60 9.88 -20.05 1.10
N GLN A 61 10.10 -19.41 2.26
CA GLN A 61 10.73 -20.07 3.41
C GLN A 61 9.84 -21.17 3.99
N LYS A 62 8.53 -20.95 4.06
CA LYS A 62 7.57 -21.96 4.53
C LYS A 62 7.54 -23.18 3.61
N PHE A 63 7.56 -22.97 2.29
CA PHE A 63 7.62 -24.04 1.28
C PHE A 63 8.92 -24.82 1.38
N LYS A 64 10.06 -24.12 1.50
CA LYS A 64 11.39 -24.74 1.67
C LYS A 64 11.45 -25.64 2.90
N ARG A 65 10.90 -25.20 4.03
CA ARG A 65 10.83 -26.03 5.26
C ARG A 65 9.92 -27.24 5.10
N LYS A 66 8.75 -27.08 4.49
CA LYS A 66 7.73 -28.15 4.38
C LYS A 66 8.10 -29.22 3.33
N ASN A 67 8.60 -28.79 2.17
CA ASN A 67 8.84 -29.65 1.02
C ASN A 67 10.32 -29.95 0.76
N LYS A 68 11.24 -29.38 1.57
CA LYS A 68 12.70 -29.49 1.39
C LYS A 68 13.21 -29.06 0.01
N LYS A 69 12.43 -28.23 -0.70
CA LYS A 69 12.72 -27.73 -2.04
C LYS A 69 12.71 -26.21 -2.05
N ASP A 70 13.73 -25.61 -2.65
CA ASP A 70 13.81 -24.17 -2.81
C ASP A 70 13.17 -23.74 -4.14
N ILE A 71 12.21 -22.83 -4.08
CA ILE A 71 11.51 -22.28 -5.25
C ILE A 71 12.03 -20.89 -5.65
N SER A 72 12.97 -20.32 -4.88
CA SER A 72 13.54 -18.98 -5.13
C SER A 72 14.27 -18.87 -6.47
N GLY A 73 14.76 -19.98 -7.01
CA GLY A 73 15.43 -20.02 -8.31
C GLY A 73 14.49 -20.09 -9.52
N ASN A 74 13.16 -20.11 -9.33
CA ASN A 74 12.20 -20.21 -10.44
C ASN A 74 11.37 -18.91 -10.59
N PRO A 75 11.75 -18.01 -11.51
CA PRO A 75 11.06 -16.72 -11.70
C PRO A 75 9.57 -16.87 -12.01
N LYS A 76 9.18 -17.89 -12.79
CA LYS A 76 7.77 -18.12 -13.16
C LYS A 76 6.93 -18.48 -11.94
N VAL A 77 7.48 -19.30 -11.04
CA VAL A 77 6.83 -19.68 -9.79
C VAL A 77 6.76 -18.49 -8.83
N LEU A 78 7.85 -17.74 -8.69
CA LEU A 78 7.87 -16.53 -7.86
C LEU A 78 6.87 -15.48 -8.34
N MET A 79 6.72 -15.28 -9.65
CA MET A 79 5.73 -14.36 -10.20
C MET A 79 4.30 -14.77 -9.84
N ARG A 80 3.97 -16.07 -9.97
CA ARG A 80 2.65 -16.60 -9.55
C ARG A 80 2.41 -16.41 -8.06
N LEU A 81 3.41 -16.69 -7.24
CA LEU A 81 3.34 -16.49 -5.80
C LEU A 81 3.16 -15.02 -5.44
N ARG A 82 3.83 -14.11 -6.13
CA ARG A 82 3.68 -12.66 -5.93
C ARG A 82 2.25 -12.20 -6.23
N THR A 83 1.69 -12.54 -7.39
CA THR A 83 0.29 -12.21 -7.73
C THR A 83 -0.70 -12.78 -6.72
N ALA A 84 -0.46 -13.98 -6.20
CA ALA A 84 -1.31 -14.56 -5.16
C ALA A 84 -1.16 -13.84 -3.81
N CYS A 85 0.06 -13.40 -3.45
CA CYS A 85 0.31 -12.63 -2.23
C CYS A 85 -0.33 -11.25 -2.30
N GLU A 86 -0.22 -10.53 -3.42
CA GLU A 86 -0.88 -9.24 -3.64
C GLU A 86 -2.40 -9.35 -3.45
N ARG A 87 -3.03 -10.35 -4.08
CA ARG A 87 -4.47 -10.63 -3.91
C ARG A 87 -4.84 -10.95 -2.47
N ALA A 88 -4.02 -11.75 -1.79
CA ALA A 88 -4.22 -12.08 -0.39
C ALA A 88 -4.08 -10.83 0.50
N ASN A 89 -3.09 -9.99 0.26
CA ASN A 89 -2.86 -8.73 0.97
C ASN A 89 -4.07 -7.80 0.84
N MET A 90 -4.56 -7.59 -0.39
CA MET A 90 -5.78 -6.81 -0.64
C MET A 90 -7.00 -7.38 0.11
N THR A 91 -7.15 -8.71 0.14
CA THR A 91 -8.25 -9.37 0.85
C THR A 91 -8.15 -9.14 2.35
N LEU A 92 -6.94 -9.27 2.92
CA LEU A 92 -6.66 -9.10 4.34
C LEU A 92 -6.87 -7.66 4.84
N SER A 93 -6.87 -6.66 3.96
CA SER A 93 -7.28 -5.29 4.32
C SER A 93 -8.75 -5.19 4.75
N SER A 94 -9.56 -6.21 4.43
CA SER A 94 -10.99 -6.26 4.76
C SER A 94 -11.40 -7.51 5.56
N THR A 95 -10.54 -8.53 5.65
CA THR A 95 -10.83 -9.80 6.33
C THR A 95 -9.69 -10.20 7.26
N ALA A 96 -10.01 -10.95 8.32
CA ALA A 96 -9.00 -11.40 9.28
C ALA A 96 -8.11 -12.54 8.75
N GLN A 97 -8.55 -13.26 7.72
CA GLN A 97 -7.85 -14.41 7.17
C GLN A 97 -8.17 -14.62 5.68
N THR A 98 -7.24 -15.24 4.97
CA THR A 98 -7.39 -15.66 3.58
C THR A 98 -6.54 -16.89 3.29
N THR A 99 -6.86 -17.59 2.21
CA THR A 99 -6.12 -18.77 1.74
C THR A 99 -5.43 -18.44 0.42
N ILE A 100 -4.16 -18.83 0.31
CA ILE A 100 -3.40 -18.74 -0.93
C ILE A 100 -3.32 -20.13 -1.55
N GLU A 101 -3.91 -20.27 -2.74
CA GLU A 101 -3.87 -21.49 -3.55
C GLU A 101 -3.09 -21.20 -4.83
N ILE A 102 -2.10 -22.04 -5.13
CA ILE A 102 -1.26 -21.89 -6.32
C ILE A 102 -1.02 -23.29 -6.90
N ASP A 103 -1.46 -23.48 -8.14
CA ASP A 103 -1.23 -24.71 -8.86
C ASP A 103 0.20 -24.80 -9.41
N SER A 104 0.78 -26.00 -9.31
CA SER A 104 2.08 -26.36 -9.91
C SER A 104 3.27 -25.51 -9.41
N LEU A 105 3.58 -25.61 -8.12
CA LEU A 105 4.73 -25.00 -7.41
C LEU A 105 6.02 -25.84 -7.47
#